data_AF-A0A522X990-F1
#
_entry.id   AF-A0A522X990-F1
#
_cell.length_a   1.000
_cell.length_b   1.000
_cell.length_c   1.000
_cell.angle_alpha   90.00
_cell.angle_beta   90.00
_cell.angle_gamma   90.00
#
_symmetry.space_group_name_H-M   'P 1'
#
loop_
_entity.id
_entity.type
_entity.pdbx_description
1 polymer ?
#
loop_
_entity_poly.entity_id
_entity_poly.type
_entity_poly.pdbx_seq_one_letter_code
_entity_poly.pdbx_strand_id
1 'polypeptide(L)' 'MEGNAVTDIFISYAREDEARVEPLVHVLENQGWSVFWDRRIPAGQSWRSYIGRALAEAKCVIVAWSNESVHSNWVAE' A
#
# COMPACT_ATOMS: atom_id res chain seq x y z
N MET A 1 6.45 6.36 -24.98
CA MET A 1 7.03 5.67 -23.81
C MET A 1 6.04 5.87 -22.67
N GLU A 2 5.06 4.98 -22.55
CA GLU A 2 4.09 5.04 -21.45
C GLU A 2 4.79 4.53 -20.20
N GLY A 3 5.09 5.44 -19.28
CA GLY A 3 5.66 5.10 -17.98
C GLY A 3 4.64 4.28 -17.20
N ASN A 4 4.88 2.97 -17.10
CA ASN A 4 4.28 2.17 -16.05
C ASN A 4 4.71 2.84 -14.75
N ALA A 5 3.79 3.47 -14.02
CA ALA A 5 4.11 4.14 -12.76
C ALA A 5 4.49 3.07 -11.74
N VAL A 6 5.75 2.65 -11.76
CA VAL A 6 6.32 1.70 -10.82
C VAL A 6 6.37 2.39 -9.47
N THR A 7 5.52 1.95 -8.56
CA THR A 7 5.54 2.40 -7.17
C THR A 7 6.73 1.76 -6.46
N ASP A 8 7.59 2.57 -5.85
CA ASP A 8 8.79 2.07 -5.17
C ASP A 8 8.44 1.34 -3.87
N ILE A 9 7.45 1.85 -3.14
CA ILE A 9 7.05 1.36 -1.82
C ILE A 9 5.56 1.09 -1.80
N PHE A 10 5.16 -0.11 -1.39
CA PHE A 10 3.77 -0.47 -1.09
C PHE A 10 3.57 -0.54 0.42
N ILE A 11 2.59 0.20 0.97
CA ILE A 11 2.27 0.16 2.40
C ILE A 11 0.92 -0.50 2.62
N SER A 12 0.94 -1.66 3.29
CA SER A 12 -0.23 -2.36 3.78
C SER A 12 -0.51 -1.96 5.23
N TYR A 13 -1.74 -1.54 5.53
CA TYR A 13 -2.17 -1.12 6.86
C TYR A 13 -3.66 -1.35 7.01
N ALA A 14 -4.20 -1.47 8.23
CA ALA A 14 -5.65 -1.50 8.47
C ALA A 14 -6.26 -0.11 8.26
N ARG A 15 -7.52 0.01 7.83
CA ARG A 15 -8.11 1.33 7.55
C ARG A 15 -8.13 2.22 8.81
N GLU A 16 -8.31 1.57 9.95
CA GLU A 16 -8.31 2.13 11.29
C GLU A 16 -6.96 2.79 11.64
N ASP A 17 -5.88 2.38 10.97
CA ASP A 17 -4.53 2.91 11.16
C ASP A 17 -4.14 4.00 10.14
N GLU A 18 -5.05 4.43 9.25
CA GLU A 18 -4.75 5.41 8.18
C GLU A 18 -4.07 6.67 8.72
N ALA A 19 -4.63 7.27 9.78
CA ALA A 19 -4.07 8.46 10.42
C ALA A 19 -2.68 8.24 11.06
N ARG A 20 -2.32 6.99 11.38
CA ARG A 20 -1.00 6.63 11.91
C ARG A 20 0.02 6.39 10.81
N VAL A 21 -0.43 5.98 9.63
CA VAL A 21 0.41 5.62 8.48
C VAL A 21 0.65 6.82 7.57
N GLU A 22 -0.31 7.73 7.47
CA GLU A 22 -0.20 8.95 6.66
C GLU A 22 1.09 9.77 6.94
N PRO A 23 1.54 9.99 8.19
CA PRO A 23 2.81 10.69 8.44
C PRO A 23 4.03 9.95 7.86
N LEU A 24 4.03 8.61 7.90
CA LEU A 24 5.12 7.79 7.35
C LEU A 24 5.17 7.92 5.82
N VAL A 25 4.02 7.89 5.16
CA VAL A 25 3.89 8.10 3.72
C VAL A 25 4.51 9.45 3.35
N HIS A 26 4.08 10.53 3.99
CA HIS A 26 4.59 11.87 3.69
C HIS A 26 6.11 11.98 3.84
N VAL A 27 6.70 11.31 4.84
CA VAL A 27 8.16 11.29 5.01
C VAL A 27 8.85 10.56 3.87
N LEU A 28 8.31 9.44 3.41
CA LEU A 28 8.85 8.66 2.30
C LEU A 28 8.72 9.42 0.96
N GLU A 29 7.57 10.04 0.71
CA GLU A 29 7.35 10.87 -0.48
C GLU A 29 8.27 12.10 -0.49
N ASN A 30 8.48 12.76 0.66
CA ASN A 30 9.41 13.89 0.79
C ASN A 30 10.88 13.49 0.55
N GLN A 31 11.21 12.20 0.68
CA GLN A 31 12.52 11.67 0.32
C GLN A 31 12.64 11.31 -1.17
N GLY A 32 11.56 11.50 -1.95
CA GLY A 32 11.51 11.26 -3.39
C GLY A 32 11.05 9.85 -3.78
N TRP A 33 10.53 9.06 -2.83
CA TRP A 33 9.98 7.74 -3.14
C TRP A 33 8.54 7.83 -3.60
N SER A 34 8.17 7.02 -4.59
CA SER A 34 6.75 6.82 -4.92
C SER A 34 6.12 5.80 -3.97
N VAL A 35 5.06 6.20 -3.26
CA VAL A 35 4.41 5.37 -2.24
C VAL A 35 2.99 5.02 -2.65
N PHE A 36 2.69 3.72 -2.64
CA PHE A 36 1.35 3.20 -2.83
C PHE A 36 0.73 2.83 -1.48
N TRP A 37 -0.33 3.52 -1.10
CA TRP A 37 -1.05 3.31 0.16
C TRP A 37 -2.54 3.69 0.10
N ASP A 38 -3.02 4.28 -0.99
CA ASP A 38 -4.45 4.59 -1.15
C ASP A 38 -5.23 3.32 -1.52
N ARG A 39 -6.27 3.04 -0.74
CA ARG A 39 -7.18 1.90 -0.92
C ARG A 39 -8.27 2.15 -1.98
N ARG A 40 -8.29 3.30 -2.67
CA ARG A 40 -9.24 3.56 -3.75
C ARG A 40 -8.98 2.65 -4.95
N ILE A 41 -9.68 1.52 -4.99
CA ILE A 41 -9.70 0.66 -6.16
C ILE A 41 -10.38 1.42 -7.31
N PRO A 42 -9.75 1.48 -8.50
CA PRO A 42 -10.45 1.90 -9.70
C PRO A 42 -11.69 1.03 -9.93
N ALA A 43 -12.81 1.65 -10.28
CA ALA A 43 -14.03 0.92 -10.61
C ALA A 43 -13.77 -0.11 -11.73
N GLY A 44 -14.16 -1.36 -11.49
CA GLY A 44 -13.95 -2.46 -12.44
C GLY A 44 -12.71 -3.32 -12.22
N GLN A 45 -11.84 -3.01 -11.23
CA GLN A 45 -10.77 -3.92 -10.81
C GLN A 45 -11.14 -4.64 -9.50
N SER A 46 -10.71 -5.90 -9.37
CA SER A 46 -10.80 -6.61 -8.10
C SER A 46 -9.68 -6.16 -7.15
N TRP A 47 -9.96 -6.08 -5.86
CA TRP A 47 -8.97 -5.79 -4.82
C TRP A 47 -7.73 -6.69 -4.93
N ARG A 48 -7.94 -8.00 -5.18
CA ARG A 48 -6.88 -9.00 -5.32
C ARG A 48 -5.97 -8.72 -6.51
N SER A 49 -6.54 -8.40 -7.67
CA SER A 49 -5.76 -8.12 -8.88
C SER A 49 -5.00 -6.79 -8.77
N TYR A 50 -5.59 -5.81 -8.08
CA TYR A 50 -4.98 -4.49 -7.89
C TYR A 50 -3.80 -4.53 -6.93
N ILE A 51 -3.96 -5.17 -5.77
CA ILE A 51 -2.87 -5.36 -4.79
C ILE A 51 -1.81 -6.34 -5.31
N GLY A 52 -2.21 -7.42 -5.99
CA GLY A 52 -1.26 -8.39 -6.55
C GLY A 52 -0.28 -7.76 -7.54
N ARG A 53 -0.75 -6.80 -8.36
CA ARG A 53 0.13 -6.04 -9.26
C ARG A 53 1.04 -5.08 -8.49
N ALA A 54 0.50 -4.33 -7.55
CA ALA A 54 1.30 -3.41 -6.73
C ALA A 54 2.40 -4.16 -5.94
N LEU A 55 2.10 -5.33 -5.39
CA LEU A 55 3.07 -6.19 -4.71
C LEU A 55 4.16 -6.72 -5.67
N ALA A 56 3.79 -7.12 -6.89
CA ALA A 56 4.74 -7.63 -7.87
C ALA A 56 5.66 -6.54 -8.45
N GLU A 57 5.16 -5.29 -8.51
CA GLU A 57 5.90 -4.15 -9.05
C GLU A 57 6.66 -3.37 -7.97
N ALA A 58 6.32 -3.52 -6.69
CA ALA A 58 6.97 -2.82 -5.59
C ALA A 58 8.41 -3.29 -5.35
N LYS A 59 9.31 -2.32 -5.15
CA LYS A 59 10.69 -2.59 -4.73
C LYS A 59 10.76 -2.89 -3.23
N CYS A 60 9.82 -2.34 -2.46
CA CYS A 60 9.74 -2.50 -1.02
C CYS A 60 8.27 -2.61 -0.57
N VAL A 61 8.01 -3.50 0.39
CA VAL A 61 6.70 -3.66 1.03
C VAL A 61 6.84 -3.35 2.51
N ILE A 62 6.04 -2.41 3.00
CA ILE A 62 5.91 -2.08 4.42
C ILE A 62 4.54 -2.58 4.88
N VAL A 63 4.51 -3.35 5.96
CA VAL A 63 3.26 -3.77 6.60
C VAL A 63 3.19 -3.08 7.96
N ALA A 64 2.13 -2.32 8.19
CA ALA A 64 1.82 -1.70 9.47
C ALA A 64 0.97 -2.66 10.30
N TRP A 65 1.61 -3.30 11.29
CA TRP A 65 0.95 -4.26 12.18
C TRP A 65 0.30 -3.51 13.35
N SER A 66 -0.98 -3.81 13.59
CA SER A 66 -1.76 -3.33 14.71
C SER A 66 -2.70 -4.43 15.18
N ASN A 67 -3.35 -4.24 16.34
CA ASN A 67 -4.39 -5.16 16.78
C ASN A 67 -5.50 -5.32 15.72
N GLU A 68 -5.83 -4.24 15.02
CA GLU A 68 -6.84 -4.23 13.96
C GLU A 68 -6.34 -4.87 12.66
N SER A 69 -5.02 -4.80 12.37
CA SER A 69 -4.45 -5.41 11.17
C SER A 69 -4.54 -6.94 11.20
N VAL A 70 -4.48 -7.55 12.39
CA VAL A 70 -4.56 -9.00 12.62
C VAL A 70 -5.99 -9.54 12.39
N HIS A 71 -7.01 -8.71 12.58
CA HIS A 71 -8.41 -9.07 12.31
C HIS A 71 -8.85 -8.77 10.88
N SER A 72 -8.12 -7.91 10.16
CA SER A 72 -8.29 -7.78 8.73
C SER A 72 -7.74 -9.03 8.03
N ASN A 73 -8.44 -9.56 7.04
CA ASN A 73 -8.15 -10.81 6.31
C ASN A 73 -6.76 -10.91 5.60
N TRP A 74 -5.77 -10.10 5.95
CA TRP A 74 -4.51 -9.93 5.21
C TRP A 74 -3.23 -10.00 6.06
N VAL A 75 -3.33 -10.41 7.34
CA VAL A 75 -2.19 -11.00 8.08
C VAL A 75 -2.49 -12.50 8.28
N ALA A 76 -2.61 -13.23 7.17
CA ALA A 76 -2.77 -14.67 7.18
C ALA A 76 -1.74 -15.27 6.22
N GLU A 77 -0.67 -15.78 6.83
CA GLU A 77 0.48 -16.53 6.26
C GLU A 77 1.37 -15.86 5.20
#